data_AF-A0A959LUJ7-F1
#
_entry.id   AF-A0A959LUJ7-F1
#
_cell.length_a   1.000
_cell.length_b   1.000
_cell.length_c   1.000
_cell.angle_alpha   90.00
_cell.angle_beta   90.00
_cell.angle_gamma   90.00
#
_symmetry.space_group_name_H-M   'P 1'
#
loop_
_entity.id
_entity.type
_entity.pdbx_description
1 polymer ?
#
loop_
_entity_poly.entity_id
_entity_poly.type
_entity_poly.pdbx_seq_one_letter_code
_entity_poly.pdbx_strand_id
1 'polypeptide(L)'
;MKQKNKKLAQIYHYDLYGKRDEKYKFLDEKSVNNIEWNELEYKEPYYFFVPKDFEAEKTYSKGFKIENLMKVNIAGIETIRDSITIHFKKEELESVLFDFNTLSEIEIAKKYKTKDSRDWKIGRAKNDVIAFYKEVKYQRNINYRPFDLRLTYYTGKQNGFVCNGRYNVMRHMLNQNIGLIAKRGFDEDNSMPTFISNKMIDRRFWSRPGMQGAESIFPLYLYPEAGEQATLDQSSELTTPAQRGTGPSFGHPSRGEELGRKPNFDIKLVGEIAKGLGLEFRDVAPWDSTTPSFGHPSKGGECREKE
;
A
#
# COMPACT_ATOMS: atom_id res chain seq x y z
N MET A 1 -34.46 36.05 21.71
CA MET A 1 -33.29 36.06 22.62
C MET A 1 -32.22 35.12 22.07
N LYS A 2 -31.08 35.63 21.62
CA LYS A 2 -29.93 34.78 21.23
C LYS A 2 -29.29 34.26 22.52
N GLN A 3 -29.49 32.98 22.84
CA GLN A 3 -28.77 32.35 23.96
C GLN A 3 -27.27 32.33 23.65
N LYS A 4 -26.52 33.20 24.33
CA LYS A 4 -25.07 33.16 24.46
C LYS A 4 -24.67 32.07 25.47
N ASN A 5 -24.93 30.82 25.15
CA ASN A 5 -24.28 29.68 25.80
C ASN A 5 -23.71 28.81 24.69
N LYS A 6 -22.39 28.85 24.48
CA LYS A 6 -21.69 27.99 23.52
C LYS A 6 -21.56 26.55 24.07
N LYS A 7 -22.64 25.98 24.61
CA LYS A 7 -22.69 24.54 24.84
C LYS A 7 -23.05 23.87 23.52
N LEU A 8 -22.28 22.85 23.15
CA LEU A 8 -22.60 22.02 22.01
C LEU A 8 -23.94 21.30 22.25
N ALA A 9 -24.62 20.93 21.18
CA ALA A 9 -25.88 20.21 21.26
C ALA A 9 -25.66 18.79 21.79
N GLN A 10 -26.66 18.26 22.51
CA GLN A 10 -26.72 16.83 22.83
C GLN A 10 -27.14 16.06 21.58
N ILE A 11 -26.52 14.91 21.34
CA ILE A 11 -26.82 14.04 20.22
C ILE A 11 -27.32 12.70 20.77
N TYR A 12 -28.47 12.28 20.27
CA TYR A 12 -29.13 11.04 20.63
C TYR A 12 -29.13 10.11 19.42
N HIS A 13 -28.75 8.85 19.61
CA HIS A 13 -28.52 7.88 18.54
C HIS A 13 -29.21 6.54 18.83
N TYR A 14 -29.73 5.92 17.77
CA TYR A 14 -30.26 4.57 17.78
C TYR A 14 -29.90 3.89 16.45
N ASP A 15 -29.31 2.70 16.51
CA ASP A 15 -29.01 1.89 15.31
C ASP A 15 -30.08 0.82 15.13
N LEU A 16 -30.83 0.90 14.03
CA LEU A 16 -31.82 -0.11 13.65
C LEU A 16 -31.20 -1.08 12.64
N TYR A 17 -30.55 -2.11 13.16
CA TYR A 17 -30.03 -3.25 12.41
C TYR A 17 -31.00 -4.44 12.45
N GLY A 18 -31.08 -5.24 11.39
CA GLY A 18 -31.99 -6.40 11.33
C GLY A 18 -32.60 -6.64 9.96
N LYS A 19 -33.52 -7.62 9.87
CA LYS A 19 -34.22 -7.95 8.63
C LYS A 19 -35.20 -6.85 8.23
N ARG A 20 -35.51 -6.75 6.95
CA ARG A 20 -36.44 -5.74 6.42
C ARG A 20 -37.80 -5.73 7.15
N ASP A 21 -38.38 -6.91 7.37
CA ASP A 21 -39.70 -7.04 8.01
C ASP A 21 -39.67 -6.61 9.49
N GLU A 22 -38.58 -6.91 10.19
CA GLU A 22 -38.37 -6.47 11.59
C GLU A 22 -38.22 -4.94 11.66
N LYS A 23 -37.53 -4.33 10.69
CA LYS A 23 -37.40 -2.87 10.60
C LYS A 23 -38.75 -2.20 10.34
N TYR A 24 -39.59 -2.77 9.47
CA TYR A 24 -40.93 -2.23 9.25
C TYR A 24 -41.79 -2.32 10.49
N LYS A 25 -41.83 -3.48 11.15
CA LYS A 25 -42.53 -3.63 12.42
C LYS A 25 -42.06 -2.62 13.47
N PHE A 26 -40.74 -2.42 13.60
CA PHE A 26 -40.19 -1.42 14.51
C PHE A 26 -40.68 0.00 14.17
N LEU A 27 -40.66 0.39 12.88
CA LEU A 27 -41.08 1.73 12.44
C LEU A 27 -42.60 1.95 12.56
N ASP A 28 -43.41 0.88 12.50
CA ASP A 28 -44.85 0.96 12.73
C ASP A 28 -45.18 1.11 14.23
N GLU A 29 -44.41 0.47 15.12
CA GLU A 29 -44.62 0.47 16.57
C GLU A 29 -43.95 1.66 17.29
N LYS A 30 -42.85 2.17 16.74
CA LYS A 30 -42.01 3.22 17.35
C LYS A 30 -42.12 4.56 16.62
N SER A 31 -41.98 5.64 17.38
CA SER A 31 -41.89 7.03 16.93
C SER A 31 -40.68 7.69 17.58
N VAL A 32 -40.28 8.86 17.10
CA VAL A 32 -39.14 9.62 17.65
C VAL A 32 -39.26 9.83 19.17
N ASN A 33 -40.48 9.90 19.71
CA ASN A 33 -40.72 10.16 21.13
C ASN A 33 -40.62 8.91 22.03
N ASN A 34 -40.61 7.69 21.47
CA ASN A 34 -40.66 6.44 22.25
C ASN A 34 -39.55 5.43 21.89
N ILE A 35 -38.58 5.88 21.10
CA ILE A 35 -37.31 5.18 20.90
C ILE A 35 -36.47 5.37 22.15
N GLU A 36 -35.86 4.29 22.63
CA GLU A 36 -34.87 4.33 23.69
C GLU A 36 -33.55 4.82 23.10
N TRP A 37 -33.37 6.13 23.10
CA TRP A 37 -32.20 6.77 22.52
C TRP A 37 -30.96 6.60 23.40
N ASN A 38 -29.80 6.43 22.77
CA ASN A 38 -28.51 6.47 23.44
C ASN A 38 -27.92 7.88 23.27
N GLU A 39 -27.62 8.58 24.36
CA GLU A 39 -26.86 9.83 24.29
C GLU A 39 -25.42 9.52 23.87
N LEU A 40 -24.93 10.19 22.82
CA LEU A 40 -23.57 10.02 22.34
C LEU A 40 -22.60 10.91 23.10
N GLU A 41 -21.58 10.30 23.67
CA GLU A 41 -20.40 11.02 24.14
C GLU A 41 -19.55 11.45 22.93
N TYR A 42 -19.06 12.69 22.96
CA TYR A 42 -18.15 13.23 21.95
C TYR A 42 -16.85 13.71 22.61
N LYS A 43 -15.75 13.68 21.87
CA LYS A 43 -14.44 14.09 22.37
C LYS A 43 -13.60 14.71 21.27
N GLU A 44 -13.03 15.88 21.52
CA GLU A 44 -12.13 16.52 20.56
C GLU A 44 -10.92 15.64 20.22
N PRO A 45 -10.44 15.65 18.95
CA PRO A 45 -10.93 16.46 17.83
C PRO A 45 -12.10 15.81 17.06
N TYR A 46 -12.57 14.64 17.48
CA TYR A 46 -13.52 13.83 16.72
C TYR A 46 -14.94 13.89 17.27
N TYR A 47 -15.84 14.46 16.47
CA TYR A 47 -17.26 14.57 16.79
C TYR A 47 -18.05 13.49 16.05
N PHE A 48 -17.88 12.24 16.48
CA PHE A 48 -18.53 11.09 15.82
C PHE A 48 -20.05 11.09 16.07
N PHE A 49 -20.82 10.82 15.01
CA PHE A 49 -22.27 10.60 15.08
C PHE A 49 -22.63 9.12 15.29
N VAL A 50 -21.68 8.35 15.79
CA VAL A 50 -21.82 6.93 16.10
C VAL A 50 -21.17 6.67 17.46
N PRO A 51 -21.65 5.67 18.23
CA PRO A 51 -21.00 5.28 19.48
C PRO A 51 -19.53 4.88 19.23
N LYS A 52 -18.63 5.37 20.09
CA LYS A 52 -17.20 5.02 20.05
C LYS A 52 -16.70 4.67 21.44
N ASP A 53 -15.82 3.68 21.49
CA ASP A 53 -15.08 3.33 22.69
C ASP A 53 -13.84 4.23 22.81
N PHE A 54 -13.89 5.19 23.73
CA PHE A 54 -12.78 6.10 24.04
C PHE A 54 -11.73 5.51 24.99
N GLU A 55 -11.98 4.33 25.59
CA GLU A 55 -10.98 3.65 26.43
C GLU A 55 -9.93 2.96 25.55
N ALA A 56 -10.35 2.30 24.46
CA ALA A 56 -9.44 1.72 23.47
C ALA A 56 -8.49 2.76 22.86
N GLU A 57 -8.96 4.01 22.70
CA GLU A 57 -8.16 5.12 22.18
C GLU A 57 -6.90 5.37 23.01
N LYS A 58 -6.99 5.28 24.35
CA LYS A 58 -5.85 5.51 25.25
C LYS A 58 -4.73 4.49 25.00
N THR A 59 -5.09 3.24 24.73
CA THR A 59 -4.13 2.18 24.44
C THR A 59 -3.58 2.31 23.03
N TYR A 60 -4.45 2.53 22.03
CA TYR A 60 -4.06 2.71 20.64
C TYR A 60 -3.08 3.89 20.46
N SER A 61 -3.33 5.00 21.15
CA SER A 61 -2.50 6.22 21.06
C SER A 61 -1.10 6.09 21.66
N LYS A 62 -0.80 5.01 22.39
CA LYS A 62 0.56 4.68 22.83
C LYS A 62 1.41 4.10 21.70
N GLY A 63 0.79 3.60 20.64
CA GLY A 63 1.48 3.11 19.46
C GLY A 63 2.05 4.25 18.62
N PHE A 64 2.67 3.88 17.49
CA PHE A 64 3.21 4.82 16.53
C PHE A 64 2.44 4.75 15.20
N LYS A 65 2.44 5.86 14.46
CA LYS A 65 1.87 5.88 13.12
C LYS A 65 2.81 5.19 12.14
N ILE A 66 2.27 4.33 11.28
CA ILE A 66 3.06 3.64 10.25
C ILE A 66 3.72 4.62 9.27
N GLU A 67 3.10 5.76 8.98
CA GLU A 67 3.68 6.81 8.13
C GLU A 67 4.87 7.54 8.78
N ASN A 68 4.98 7.51 10.11
CA ASN A 68 6.15 8.02 10.82
C ASN A 68 7.31 7.01 10.74
N LEU A 69 7.00 5.71 10.84
CA LEU A 69 7.99 4.63 10.71
C LEU A 69 8.49 4.52 9.27
N MET A 70 7.59 4.47 8.29
CA MET A 70 7.87 4.28 6.87
C MET A 70 7.36 5.48 6.05
N LYS A 71 8.23 6.48 5.88
CA LYS A 71 7.87 7.80 5.34
C LYS A 71 7.50 7.77 3.86
N VAL A 72 8.15 6.93 3.06
CA VAL A 72 7.85 6.83 1.63
C VAL A 72 6.77 5.77 1.41
N ASN A 73 5.58 6.21 1.04
CA ASN A 73 4.46 5.33 0.74
C ASN A 73 3.48 6.03 -0.20
N ILE A 74 2.67 5.24 -0.90
CA ILE A 74 1.57 5.79 -1.69
C ILE A 74 0.54 4.70 -1.99
N ALA A 75 -0.69 5.14 -2.30
CA ALA A 75 -1.72 4.26 -2.82
C ALA A 75 -1.24 3.50 -4.07
N GLY A 76 -1.76 2.30 -4.28
CA GLY A 76 -1.53 1.52 -5.50
C GLY A 76 -1.78 2.30 -6.81
N ILE A 77 -1.31 1.72 -7.92
CA ILE A 77 -1.52 2.33 -9.24
C ILE A 77 -3.02 2.36 -9.58
N GLU A 78 -3.42 3.29 -10.43
CA GLU A 78 -4.80 3.37 -10.90
C GLU A 78 -4.78 3.52 -12.42
N THR A 79 -5.41 2.59 -13.12
CA THR A 79 -5.33 2.55 -14.58
C THR A 79 -6.46 3.31 -15.27
N ILE A 80 -7.62 3.45 -14.59
CA ILE A 80 -8.91 3.94 -15.12
C ILE A 80 -9.53 3.01 -16.19
N ARG A 81 -8.76 2.07 -16.75
CA ARG A 81 -9.13 1.19 -17.86
C ARG A 81 -8.57 -0.22 -17.65
N ASP A 82 -8.87 -0.83 -16.50
CA ASP A 82 -8.30 -2.12 -16.09
C ASP A 82 -8.42 -3.20 -17.19
N SER A 83 -9.57 -3.28 -17.87
CA SER A 83 -9.80 -4.25 -18.95
C SER A 83 -8.88 -4.08 -20.17
N ILE A 84 -8.28 -2.91 -20.35
CA ILE A 84 -7.31 -2.61 -21.40
C ILE A 84 -5.89 -2.80 -20.86
N THR A 85 -5.64 -2.46 -19.60
CA THR A 85 -4.28 -2.28 -19.09
C THR A 85 -3.77 -3.41 -18.21
N ILE A 86 -4.65 -4.30 -17.74
CA ILE A 86 -4.33 -5.39 -16.82
C ILE A 86 -4.87 -6.71 -17.37
N HIS A 87 -3.99 -7.68 -17.60
CA HIS A 87 -4.33 -8.95 -18.24
C HIS A 87 -3.80 -10.15 -17.45
N PHE A 88 -4.45 -11.30 -17.59
CA PHE A 88 -3.97 -12.53 -16.99
C PHE A 88 -2.81 -13.13 -17.79
N LYS A 89 -2.96 -13.10 -19.11
CA LYS A 89 -2.00 -13.72 -20.02
C LYS A 89 -1.15 -12.67 -20.72
N LYS A 90 0.10 -13.04 -21.00
CA LYS A 90 1.04 -12.17 -21.70
C LYS A 90 0.57 -11.86 -23.12
N GLU A 91 0.00 -12.85 -23.80
CA GLU A 91 -0.46 -12.73 -25.18
C GLU A 91 -1.63 -11.75 -25.30
N GLU A 92 -2.50 -11.69 -24.29
CA GLU A 92 -3.60 -10.72 -24.20
C GLU A 92 -3.05 -9.29 -24.10
N LEU A 93 -2.09 -9.06 -23.18
CA LEU A 93 -1.42 -7.76 -23.05
C LEU A 93 -0.71 -7.38 -24.35
N GLU A 94 0.03 -8.31 -24.97
CA GLU A 94 0.76 -8.05 -26.21
C GLU A 94 -0.17 -7.73 -27.38
N SER A 95 -1.35 -8.37 -27.47
CA SER A 95 -2.38 -8.01 -28.43
C SER A 95 -2.87 -6.57 -28.24
N VAL A 96 -3.08 -6.13 -26.98
CA VAL A 96 -3.46 -4.74 -26.72
C VAL A 96 -2.35 -3.77 -27.09
N LEU A 97 -1.10 -4.08 -26.75
CA LEU A 97 0.04 -3.24 -27.10
C LEU A 97 0.22 -3.13 -28.63
N PHE A 98 0.02 -4.23 -29.36
CA PHE A 98 0.03 -4.22 -30.82
C PHE A 98 -1.05 -3.28 -31.37
N ASP A 99 -2.29 -3.41 -30.90
CA ASP A 99 -3.39 -2.54 -31.33
C ASP A 99 -3.11 -1.06 -31.05
N PHE A 100 -2.61 -0.74 -29.85
CA PHE A 100 -2.27 0.63 -29.49
C PHE A 100 -1.11 1.16 -30.34
N ASN A 101 -0.20 0.30 -30.79
CA ASN A 101 0.86 0.69 -31.71
C ASN A 101 0.33 0.92 -33.14
N THR A 102 -0.60 0.11 -33.65
CA THR A 102 -0.99 0.12 -35.07
C THR A 102 -2.29 0.84 -35.40
N LEU A 103 -3.31 0.75 -34.56
CA LEU A 103 -4.66 1.27 -34.84
C LEU A 103 -4.75 2.78 -34.57
N SER A 104 -5.61 3.48 -35.30
CA SER A 104 -5.97 4.87 -35.00
C SER A 104 -6.74 4.98 -33.68
N GLU A 105 -6.78 6.18 -33.08
CA GLU A 105 -7.52 6.40 -31.83
C GLU A 105 -9.02 6.06 -31.95
N ILE A 106 -9.62 6.29 -33.12
CA ILE A 106 -11.03 5.97 -33.41
C ILE A 106 -11.26 4.46 -33.42
N GLU A 107 -10.35 3.71 -34.04
CA GLU A 107 -10.40 2.24 -34.07
C GLU A 107 -10.19 1.65 -32.68
N ILE A 108 -9.27 2.19 -31.88
CA ILE A 108 -9.07 1.81 -30.47
C ILE A 108 -10.34 2.08 -29.66
N ALA A 109 -10.93 3.27 -29.78
CA ALA A 109 -12.18 3.63 -29.11
C ALA A 109 -13.30 2.63 -29.42
N LYS A 110 -13.45 2.27 -30.71
CA LYS A 110 -14.45 1.31 -31.18
C LYS A 110 -14.18 -0.12 -30.69
N LYS A 111 -12.95 -0.62 -30.86
CA LYS A 111 -12.55 -1.99 -30.50
C LYS A 111 -12.72 -2.27 -29.01
N TYR A 112 -12.24 -1.34 -28.18
CA TYR A 112 -12.25 -1.48 -26.72
C TYR A 112 -13.49 -0.88 -26.05
N LYS A 113 -14.46 -0.38 -26.83
CA LYS A 113 -15.67 0.32 -26.35
C LYS A 113 -15.32 1.37 -25.29
N THR A 114 -14.23 2.11 -25.54
CA THR A 114 -13.66 3.07 -24.60
C THR A 114 -13.79 4.48 -25.14
N LYS A 115 -13.71 5.45 -24.24
CA LYS A 115 -13.72 6.88 -24.55
C LYS A 115 -12.76 7.60 -23.63
N ASP A 116 -12.39 8.81 -24.03
CA ASP A 116 -11.61 9.71 -23.20
C ASP A 116 -12.32 10.04 -21.88
N SER A 117 -11.51 10.18 -20.86
CA SER A 117 -11.89 10.66 -19.52
C SER A 117 -11.04 11.88 -19.16
N ARG A 118 -11.21 12.45 -17.97
CA ARG A 118 -10.38 13.58 -17.52
C ARG A 118 -8.89 13.22 -17.52
N ASP A 119 -8.54 12.10 -16.89
CA ASP A 119 -7.15 11.75 -16.57
C ASP A 119 -6.57 10.68 -17.52
N TRP A 120 -7.41 9.83 -18.11
CA TRP A 120 -6.98 8.86 -19.13
C TRP A 120 -7.53 9.23 -20.52
N LYS A 121 -6.63 9.34 -21.51
CA LYS A 121 -6.92 9.72 -22.90
C LYS A 121 -6.32 8.67 -23.84
N ILE A 122 -7.06 8.27 -24.88
CA ILE A 122 -6.62 7.24 -25.84
C ILE A 122 -5.30 7.64 -26.47
N GLY A 123 -5.20 8.85 -27.02
CA GLY A 123 -3.95 9.35 -27.61
C GLY A 123 -2.75 9.37 -26.65
N ARG A 124 -2.96 9.71 -25.37
CA ARG A 124 -1.86 9.69 -24.38
C ARG A 124 -1.37 8.27 -24.08
N ALA A 125 -2.30 7.34 -23.90
CA ALA A 125 -2.00 5.92 -23.69
C ALA A 125 -1.31 5.31 -24.93
N LYS A 126 -1.81 5.63 -26.13
CA LYS A 126 -1.20 5.24 -27.42
C LYS A 126 0.22 5.77 -27.54
N ASN A 127 0.46 7.05 -27.29
CA ASN A 127 1.78 7.65 -27.38
C ASN A 127 2.76 7.07 -26.35
N ASP A 128 2.29 6.68 -25.17
CA ASP A 128 3.10 5.96 -24.18
C ASP A 128 3.50 4.56 -24.66
N VAL A 129 2.56 3.80 -25.22
CA VAL A 129 2.85 2.47 -25.80
C VAL A 129 3.84 2.57 -26.96
N ILE A 130 3.64 3.51 -27.89
CA ILE A 130 4.51 3.69 -29.06
C ILE A 130 5.94 4.05 -28.64
N ALA A 131 6.10 4.95 -27.67
CA ALA A 131 7.41 5.43 -27.23
C ALA A 131 8.33 4.30 -26.73
N PHE A 132 7.74 3.20 -26.24
CA PHE A 132 8.47 2.09 -25.66
C PHE A 132 8.09 0.75 -26.30
N TYR A 133 7.46 0.72 -27.48
CA TYR A 133 6.86 -0.49 -28.01
C TYR A 133 7.86 -1.67 -28.10
N LYS A 134 7.42 -2.88 -27.72
CA LYS A 134 8.22 -4.12 -27.59
C LYS A 134 9.31 -4.11 -26.50
N GLU A 135 9.43 -3.06 -25.68
CA GLU A 135 10.35 -3.09 -24.56
C GLU A 135 9.82 -3.97 -23.40
N VAL A 136 10.28 -5.21 -23.37
CA VAL A 136 9.87 -6.24 -22.38
C VAL A 136 10.06 -5.77 -20.93
N LYS A 137 11.04 -4.87 -20.67
CA LYS A 137 11.29 -4.33 -19.34
C LYS A 137 10.12 -3.54 -18.74
N TYR A 138 9.15 -3.12 -19.54
CA TYR A 138 7.93 -2.45 -19.06
C TYR A 138 6.74 -3.39 -18.92
N GLN A 139 6.82 -4.64 -19.40
CA GLN A 139 5.87 -5.67 -19.03
C GLN A 139 6.14 -6.07 -17.58
N ARG A 140 5.22 -5.72 -16.68
CA ARG A 140 5.40 -5.89 -15.23
C ARG A 140 4.27 -6.69 -14.62
N ASN A 141 4.63 -7.53 -13.67
CA ASN A 141 3.69 -8.18 -12.79
C ASN A 141 3.10 -7.17 -11.79
N ILE A 142 1.80 -7.25 -11.59
CA ILE A 142 1.05 -6.46 -10.62
C ILE A 142 0.15 -7.37 -9.79
N ASN A 143 0.14 -7.14 -8.49
CA ASN A 143 -0.85 -7.72 -7.60
C ASN A 143 -2.15 -6.92 -7.74
N TYR A 144 -3.08 -7.44 -8.54
CA TYR A 144 -4.36 -6.78 -8.81
C TYR A 144 -5.29 -6.92 -7.60
N ARG A 145 -5.32 -8.11 -6.99
CA ARG A 145 -6.03 -8.45 -5.74
C ARG A 145 -5.16 -9.38 -4.89
N PRO A 146 -5.49 -9.64 -3.61
CA PRO A 146 -4.83 -10.69 -2.84
C PRO A 146 -4.76 -12.00 -3.61
N PHE A 147 -3.53 -12.49 -3.82
CA PHE A 147 -3.25 -13.73 -4.54
C PHE A 147 -3.71 -13.75 -6.02
N ASP A 148 -3.93 -12.57 -6.62
CA ASP A 148 -4.29 -12.39 -8.03
C ASP A 148 -3.19 -11.60 -8.74
N LEU A 149 -2.22 -12.36 -9.28
CA LEU A 149 -1.08 -11.83 -10.02
C LEU A 149 -1.45 -11.68 -11.50
N ARG A 150 -1.31 -10.45 -12.01
CA ARG A 150 -1.62 -10.10 -13.41
C ARG A 150 -0.45 -9.36 -14.05
N LEU A 151 -0.59 -9.09 -15.34
CA LEU A 151 0.38 -8.38 -16.16
C LEU A 151 -0.14 -7.00 -16.56
N THR A 152 0.75 -6.01 -16.59
CA THR A 152 0.47 -4.68 -17.11
C THR A 152 1.68 -4.14 -17.89
N TYR A 153 1.48 -3.08 -18.67
CA TYR A 153 2.55 -2.35 -19.33
C TYR A 153 2.83 -1.04 -18.60
N TYR A 154 3.85 -1.05 -17.74
CA TYR A 154 4.15 0.01 -16.80
C TYR A 154 5.44 0.73 -17.15
N THR A 155 5.32 1.89 -17.79
CA THR A 155 6.44 2.76 -18.18
C THR A 155 6.81 3.78 -17.09
N GLY A 156 5.95 3.96 -16.09
CA GLY A 156 6.07 5.02 -15.09
C GLY A 156 5.54 6.39 -15.56
N LYS A 157 5.10 6.51 -16.82
CA LYS A 157 4.57 7.76 -17.37
C LYS A 157 3.21 8.10 -16.76
N GLN A 158 3.10 9.28 -16.16
CA GLN A 158 1.84 9.79 -15.65
C GLN A 158 0.87 10.11 -16.80
N ASN A 159 -0.39 9.72 -16.64
CA ASN A 159 -1.46 9.79 -17.65
C ASN A 159 -1.12 9.03 -18.96
N GLY A 160 -0.27 8.00 -18.87
CA GLY A 160 0.11 7.13 -19.99
C GLY A 160 -0.85 5.94 -20.15
N PHE A 161 -0.29 4.79 -20.53
CA PHE A 161 -1.06 3.54 -20.64
C PHE A 161 -1.71 3.19 -19.29
N VAL A 162 -0.92 3.30 -18.22
CA VAL A 162 -1.41 3.36 -16.83
C VAL A 162 -1.65 4.83 -16.47
N CYS A 163 -2.89 5.19 -16.11
CA CYS A 163 -3.26 6.58 -15.83
C CYS A 163 -2.45 7.20 -14.68
N ASN A 164 -2.50 6.59 -13.50
CA ASN A 164 -1.87 7.06 -12.28
C ASN A 164 -0.84 6.02 -11.85
N GLY A 165 0.35 6.10 -12.44
CA GLY A 165 1.41 5.12 -12.25
C GLY A 165 2.14 5.24 -10.90
N ARG A 166 2.02 6.36 -10.18
CA ARG A 166 2.65 6.56 -8.85
C ARG A 166 4.15 6.24 -8.82
N TYR A 167 4.84 6.61 -9.91
CA TYR A 167 6.22 6.19 -10.18
C TYR A 167 7.20 6.61 -9.08
N ASN A 168 6.97 7.74 -8.42
CA ASN A 168 7.77 8.24 -7.31
C ASN A 168 7.92 7.24 -6.14
N VAL A 169 7.02 6.27 -5.99
CA VAL A 169 7.15 5.18 -4.99
C VAL A 169 7.20 3.81 -5.67
N MET A 170 6.37 3.58 -6.68
CA MET A 170 6.27 2.28 -7.36
C MET A 170 7.57 1.85 -8.03
N ARG A 171 8.43 2.81 -8.41
CA ARG A 171 9.79 2.53 -8.90
C ARG A 171 10.60 1.64 -7.95
N HIS A 172 10.39 1.76 -6.64
CA HIS A 172 11.09 0.95 -5.64
C HIS A 172 10.63 -0.52 -5.63
N MET A 173 9.43 -0.80 -6.16
CA MET A 173 8.86 -2.14 -6.30
C MET A 173 9.16 -2.79 -7.66
N LEU A 174 9.86 -2.09 -8.56
CA LEU A 174 10.30 -2.63 -9.86
C LEU A 174 11.55 -3.51 -9.77
N ASN A 175 12.31 -3.35 -8.69
CA ASN A 175 13.46 -4.18 -8.32
C ASN A 175 13.06 -5.17 -7.21
N GLN A 176 13.98 -6.03 -6.79
CA GLN A 176 13.74 -6.96 -5.69
C GLN A 176 13.49 -6.22 -4.36
N ASN A 177 12.23 -6.13 -3.98
CA ASN A 177 11.80 -5.42 -2.77
C ASN A 177 10.59 -6.12 -2.16
N ILE A 178 10.29 -5.78 -0.91
CA ILE A 178 9.05 -6.16 -0.22
C ILE A 178 8.38 -4.85 0.20
N GLY A 179 7.07 -4.74 0.04
CA GLY A 179 6.29 -3.61 0.52
C GLY A 179 5.24 -4.07 1.50
N LEU A 180 5.12 -3.37 2.63
CA LEU A 180 3.98 -3.49 3.52
C LEU A 180 2.78 -2.80 2.85
N ILE A 181 1.63 -3.45 2.83
CA ILE A 181 0.38 -2.90 2.34
C ILE A 181 -0.48 -2.61 3.54
N ALA A 182 -0.94 -1.37 3.66
CA ALA A 182 -1.89 -0.97 4.69
C ALA A 182 -2.93 -0.01 4.10
N LYS A 183 -4.12 -0.03 4.68
CA LYS A 183 -5.25 0.79 4.26
C LYS A 183 -5.51 1.89 5.27
N ARG A 184 -5.83 3.08 4.77
CA ARG A 184 -6.39 4.16 5.58
C ARG A 184 -7.92 4.05 5.60
N GLY A 185 -8.48 3.96 6.80
CA GLY A 185 -9.90 3.70 7.03
C GLY A 185 -10.24 2.22 6.92
N PHE A 186 -11.11 1.74 7.79
CA PHE A 186 -11.46 0.33 7.89
C PHE A 186 -12.78 0.18 8.63
N ASP A 187 -13.69 -0.59 8.03
CA ASP A 187 -15.06 -0.75 8.51
C ASP A 187 -15.42 -2.24 8.72
N GLU A 188 -14.43 -3.14 8.79
CA GLU A 188 -14.64 -4.61 8.71
C GLU A 188 -13.89 -5.37 9.81
N ASP A 189 -14.26 -5.21 11.09
CA ASP A 189 -13.53 -5.68 12.28
C ASP A 189 -12.81 -7.06 12.20
N ASN A 190 -13.33 -8.02 11.43
CA ASN A 190 -12.77 -9.36 11.28
C ASN A 190 -11.77 -9.56 10.12
N SER A 191 -11.43 -8.53 9.33
CA SER A 191 -10.58 -8.70 8.14
C SER A 191 -9.58 -7.55 7.94
N MET A 192 -8.55 -7.46 8.78
CA MET A 192 -7.59 -6.35 8.71
C MET A 192 -6.86 -6.31 7.34
N PRO A 193 -6.85 -5.17 6.62
CA PRO A 193 -6.35 -5.06 5.26
C PRO A 193 -4.83 -4.82 5.25
N THR A 194 -4.10 -5.71 5.92
CA THR A 194 -2.64 -5.65 6.04
C THR A 194 -2.01 -6.83 5.32
N PHE A 195 -1.16 -6.55 4.33
CA PHE A 195 -0.51 -7.56 3.51
C PHE A 195 0.95 -7.22 3.26
N ILE A 196 1.71 -8.16 2.71
CA ILE A 196 3.03 -7.89 2.13
C ILE A 196 3.02 -8.25 0.65
N SER A 197 3.80 -7.55 -0.15
CA SER A 197 3.92 -7.80 -1.58
C SER A 197 5.36 -7.59 -2.06
N ASN A 198 5.84 -8.45 -2.97
CA ASN A 198 7.09 -8.25 -3.69
C ASN A 198 6.90 -7.69 -5.12
N LYS A 199 5.70 -7.13 -5.38
CA LYS A 199 5.27 -6.49 -6.64
C LYS A 199 4.54 -5.18 -6.35
N MET A 200 4.37 -4.37 -7.39
CA MET A 200 3.43 -3.24 -7.37
C MET A 200 2.00 -3.75 -7.13
N ILE A 201 1.15 -2.86 -6.63
CA ILE A 201 -0.25 -3.15 -6.33
C ILE A 201 -1.19 -2.21 -7.06
N ASP A 202 -2.40 -2.68 -7.32
CA ASP A 202 -3.52 -1.82 -7.70
C ASP A 202 -4.01 -1.00 -6.51
N ARG A 203 -4.55 0.20 -6.76
CA ARG A 203 -5.12 1.10 -5.74
C ARG A 203 -6.25 0.45 -4.94
N ARG A 204 -6.95 -0.50 -5.55
CA ARG A 204 -8.05 -1.29 -5.01
C ARG A 204 -7.63 -2.75 -4.81
N PHE A 205 -6.40 -2.99 -4.36
CA PHE A 205 -5.89 -4.32 -4.09
C PHE A 205 -6.86 -5.15 -3.22
N TRP A 206 -7.19 -4.68 -2.01
CA TRP A 206 -8.12 -5.39 -1.13
C TRP A 206 -9.53 -4.81 -1.19
N SER A 207 -9.66 -3.48 -1.27
CA SER A 207 -10.95 -2.79 -1.20
C SER A 207 -11.90 -3.18 -2.34
N ARG A 208 -13.14 -3.49 -1.97
CA ARG A 208 -14.25 -3.69 -2.91
C ARG A 208 -14.85 -2.34 -3.36
N PRO A 209 -15.57 -2.31 -4.51
CA PRO A 209 -16.38 -1.15 -4.88
C PRO A 209 -17.29 -0.72 -3.72
N GLY A 210 -17.36 0.58 -3.44
CA GLY A 210 -18.13 1.14 -2.31
C GLY A 210 -17.33 1.36 -1.03
N MET A 211 -16.18 0.70 -0.84
CA MET A 211 -15.32 0.95 0.32
C MET A 211 -14.53 2.25 0.16
N GLN A 212 -14.53 3.09 1.20
CA GLN A 212 -13.75 4.33 1.22
C GLN A 212 -12.26 4.04 1.36
N GLY A 213 -11.39 4.92 0.87
CA GLY A 213 -9.93 4.80 0.99
C GLY A 213 -9.28 3.92 -0.09
N ALA A 214 -7.97 3.76 0.00
CA ALA A 214 -7.15 2.97 -0.92
C ALA A 214 -6.06 2.22 -0.15
N GLU A 215 -5.56 1.13 -0.73
CA GLU A 215 -4.40 0.42 -0.18
C GLU A 215 -3.11 1.17 -0.56
N SER A 216 -2.36 1.57 0.46
CA SER A 216 -1.02 2.15 0.31
C SER A 216 0.02 1.06 0.47
N ILE A 217 1.06 1.13 -0.37
CA ILE A 217 2.26 0.31 -0.24
C ILE A 217 3.40 1.14 0.33
N PHE A 218 4.13 0.55 1.28
CA PHE A 218 5.28 1.10 1.99
C PHE A 218 6.47 0.21 1.63
N PRO A 219 7.29 0.57 0.61
CA PRO A 219 8.45 -0.22 0.21
C PRO A 219 9.44 -0.34 1.38
N LEU A 220 10.01 -1.52 1.59
CA LEU A 220 11.02 -1.76 2.64
C LEU A 220 12.32 -1.03 2.32
N TYR A 221 12.72 -1.05 1.05
CA TYR A 221 13.91 -0.34 0.56
C TYR A 221 13.57 0.75 -0.45
N LEU A 222 14.35 1.82 -0.44
CA LEU A 222 14.31 2.93 -1.39
C LEU A 222 15.53 2.83 -2.29
N TYR A 223 15.29 2.94 -3.60
CA TYR A 223 16.31 2.88 -4.64
C TYR A 223 16.64 4.30 -5.14
N PRO A 224 17.92 4.61 -5.39
CA PRO A 224 18.33 5.92 -5.89
C PRO A 224 17.71 6.21 -7.27
N GLU A 225 17.42 7.47 -7.58
CA GLU A 225 17.05 7.90 -8.94
C GLU A 225 18.15 7.50 -9.94
N ALA A 226 17.78 7.21 -11.19
CA ALA A 226 18.77 6.91 -12.22
C ALA A 226 19.66 8.16 -12.43
N GLY A 227 20.94 8.06 -12.05
CA GLY A 227 21.90 9.18 -12.11
C GLY A 227 22.24 9.82 -10.77
N GLU A 228 21.53 9.49 -9.69
CA GLU A 228 21.93 9.87 -8.33
C GLU A 228 22.82 8.77 -7.73
N GLN A 229 24.08 9.10 -7.46
CA GLN A 229 24.85 8.30 -6.50
C GLN A 229 24.18 8.44 -5.14
N ALA A 230 23.88 7.32 -4.48
CA ALA A 230 23.38 7.35 -3.11
C ALA A 230 24.40 8.08 -2.24
N THR A 231 24.09 9.31 -1.85
CA THR A 231 24.84 9.98 -0.79
C THR A 231 24.54 9.23 0.50
N LEU A 232 25.54 8.51 0.97
CA LEU A 232 25.58 8.01 2.34
C LEU A 232 25.52 9.26 3.21
N ASP A 233 24.39 9.47 3.88
CA ASP A 233 24.27 10.49 4.90
C ASP A 233 25.33 10.17 5.96
N GLN A 234 26.37 11.00 6.02
CA GLN A 234 27.48 10.82 6.94
C GLN A 234 27.00 11.14 8.36
N SER A 235 26.57 10.12 9.08
CA SER A 235 26.72 10.06 10.53
C SER A 235 27.67 8.91 10.86
N SER A 236 28.95 9.24 10.80
CA SER A 236 30.11 8.63 11.47
C SER A 236 30.32 7.10 11.44
N GLU A 237 31.38 6.75 10.70
CA GLU A 237 32.37 5.69 10.91
C GLU A 237 32.18 4.29 10.30
N LEU A 238 33.29 3.86 9.68
CA LEU A 238 33.72 2.52 9.25
C LEU A 238 33.14 1.92 7.96
N THR A 239 33.90 2.07 6.86
CA THR A 239 34.20 0.93 5.96
C THR A 239 35.53 1.12 5.25
N THR A 240 36.42 0.13 5.39
CA THR A 240 37.56 -0.13 4.47
C THR A 240 37.05 -0.98 3.29
N PRO A 241 37.50 -0.78 2.04
CA PRO A 241 36.90 -1.45 0.88
C PRO A 241 37.42 -2.89 0.73
N ALA A 242 36.53 -3.87 0.58
CA ALA A 242 36.87 -5.26 0.27
C ALA A 242 36.42 -5.69 -1.14
N GLN A 243 37.27 -6.53 -1.75
CA GLN A 243 37.39 -6.83 -3.17
C GLN A 243 36.24 -7.66 -3.79
N ARG A 244 36.13 -7.55 -5.12
CA ARG A 244 35.18 -8.25 -6.00
C ARG A 244 35.44 -9.76 -6.04
N GLY A 245 34.41 -10.57 -5.82
CA GLY A 245 34.39 -12.01 -6.10
C GLY A 245 33.20 -12.36 -7.00
N THR A 246 33.46 -13.08 -8.08
CA THR A 246 32.51 -13.53 -9.11
C THR A 246 31.96 -14.93 -8.78
N GLY A 247 30.64 -15.07 -8.59
CA GLY A 247 29.96 -16.37 -8.51
C GLY A 247 28.45 -16.22 -8.32
N PRO A 248 27.59 -17.09 -8.89
CA PRO A 248 26.14 -16.95 -8.80
C PRO A 248 25.66 -17.48 -7.44
N SER A 249 25.11 -16.60 -6.61
CA SER A 249 24.53 -16.95 -5.30
C SER A 249 23.00 -16.85 -5.34
N PHE A 250 22.33 -17.96 -5.11
CA PHE A 250 20.94 -17.97 -4.64
C PHE A 250 20.95 -17.63 -3.15
N GLY A 251 21.07 -16.34 -2.82
CA GLY A 251 21.19 -15.83 -1.45
C GLY A 251 20.08 -14.86 -1.08
N HIS A 252 19.58 -14.99 0.16
CA HIS A 252 18.79 -13.98 0.86
C HIS A 252 19.57 -12.64 0.85
N PRO A 253 18.95 -11.47 0.57
CA PRO A 253 19.70 -10.27 0.23
C PRO A 253 20.25 -9.57 1.49
N SER A 254 21.37 -10.06 1.99
CA SER A 254 22.17 -9.46 3.08
C SER A 254 23.02 -8.27 2.63
N ARG A 255 22.91 -7.82 1.37
CA ARG A 255 23.69 -6.68 0.87
C ARG A 255 22.80 -5.55 0.37
N GLY A 256 22.78 -4.44 1.11
CA GLY A 256 22.31 -3.14 0.65
C GLY A 256 23.24 -2.48 -0.38
N GLU A 257 24.45 -3.02 -0.55
CA GLU A 257 25.54 -2.40 -1.33
C GLU A 257 25.40 -2.55 -2.85
N GLU A 258 24.79 -3.61 -3.38
CA GLU A 258 24.81 -3.87 -4.84
C GLU A 258 23.98 -2.90 -5.68
N LEU A 259 23.05 -2.14 -5.08
CA LEU A 259 22.16 -1.21 -5.79
C LEU A 259 22.02 0.17 -5.10
N GLY A 260 22.85 0.47 -4.10
CA GLY A 260 22.79 1.74 -3.36
C GLY A 260 21.45 2.00 -2.66
N ARG A 261 20.69 0.94 -2.33
CA ARG A 261 19.36 1.07 -1.72
C ARG A 261 19.47 1.34 -0.23
N LYS A 262 18.55 2.13 0.32
CA LYS A 262 18.46 2.41 1.77
C LYS A 262 17.14 1.93 2.38
N PRO A 263 17.10 1.53 3.66
CA PRO A 263 15.84 1.20 4.32
C PRO A 263 14.88 2.40 4.38
N ASN A 264 13.59 2.15 4.20
CA ASN A 264 12.52 3.15 4.37
C ASN A 264 12.03 3.18 5.82
N PHE A 265 12.95 3.36 6.77
CA PHE A 265 12.63 3.40 8.19
C PHE A 265 13.14 4.67 8.85
N ASP A 266 12.36 5.22 9.77
CA ASP A 266 12.84 6.22 10.70
C ASP A 266 13.72 5.57 11.78
N ILE A 267 15.01 5.86 11.72
CA ILE A 267 16.02 5.23 12.59
C ILE A 267 15.77 5.52 14.07
N LYS A 268 15.22 6.70 14.41
CA LYS A 268 14.95 7.05 15.81
C LYS A 268 13.83 6.17 16.36
N LEU A 269 12.73 6.06 15.61
CA LEU A 269 11.61 5.22 15.99
C LEU A 269 12.01 3.73 16.05
N VAL A 270 12.84 3.27 15.11
CA VAL A 270 13.41 1.91 15.15
C VAL A 270 14.26 1.71 16.41
N GLY A 271 15.08 2.68 16.80
CA GLY A 271 15.86 2.63 18.04
C GLY A 271 15.01 2.58 19.30
N GLU A 272 13.91 3.34 19.34
CA GLU A 272 12.93 3.30 20.45
C GLU A 272 12.27 1.92 20.55
N ILE A 273 11.85 1.35 19.42
CA ILE A 273 11.26 0.00 19.35
C ILE A 273 12.27 -1.04 19.83
N ALA A 274 13.51 -0.98 19.33
CA ALA A 274 14.57 -1.91 19.69
C ALA A 274 14.85 -1.87 21.20
N LYS A 275 15.00 -0.67 21.77
CA LYS A 275 15.17 -0.47 23.21
C LYS A 275 14.00 -1.04 24.01
N GLY A 276 12.76 -0.80 23.57
CA GLY A 276 11.56 -1.31 24.22
C GLY A 276 11.45 -2.84 24.19
N LEU A 277 12.00 -3.47 23.17
CA LEU A 277 12.04 -4.93 23.00
C LEU A 277 13.31 -5.59 23.57
N GLY A 278 14.24 -4.82 24.16
CA GLY A 278 15.54 -5.34 24.61
C GLY A 278 16.43 -5.85 23.47
N LEU A 279 16.23 -5.32 22.26
CA LEU A 279 17.02 -5.66 21.08
C LEU A 279 18.23 -4.72 20.96
N GLU A 280 19.38 -5.31 20.67
CA GLU A 280 20.60 -4.59 20.31
C GLU A 280 20.90 -4.83 18.84
N PHE A 281 21.11 -3.76 18.08
CA PHE A 281 21.64 -3.87 16.73
C PHE A 281 23.10 -4.31 16.84
N ARG A 282 23.38 -5.53 16.41
CA ARG A 282 24.76 -6.00 16.25
C ARG A 282 25.26 -5.57 14.89
N ASP A 283 26.46 -5.03 14.85
CA ASP A 283 27.25 -4.99 13.61
C ASP A 283 27.49 -6.44 13.20
N VAL A 284 26.64 -6.95 12.30
CA VAL A 284 26.78 -8.32 11.86
C VAL A 284 28.04 -8.38 11.01
N ALA A 285 29.03 -9.17 11.44
CA ALA A 285 30.11 -9.61 10.58
C ALA A 285 29.51 -10.13 9.25
N PRO A 286 30.21 -9.98 8.11
CA PRO A 286 29.70 -10.40 6.80
C PRO A 286 29.11 -11.80 6.90
N TRP A 287 27.90 -11.96 6.35
CA TRP A 287 27.12 -13.20 6.39
C TRP A 287 28.03 -14.38 6.01
N ASP A 288 28.40 -15.17 7.02
CA ASP A 288 29.15 -16.41 6.84
C ASP A 288 28.15 -17.56 6.69
N SER A 289 28.19 -18.23 5.54
CA SER A 289 27.39 -19.43 5.27
C SER A 289 27.63 -20.58 6.27
N THR A 290 28.65 -20.48 7.12
CA THR A 290 28.97 -21.46 8.16
C THR A 290 28.39 -21.11 9.54
N THR A 291 27.84 -19.91 9.73
CA THR A 291 27.09 -19.58 10.97
C THR A 291 25.74 -20.32 10.97
N PRO A 292 25.35 -21.04 12.03
CA PRO A 292 24.10 -21.79 12.06
C PRO A 292 22.93 -20.85 11.82
N SER A 293 22.21 -21.07 10.73
CA SER A 293 20.96 -20.39 10.45
C SER A 293 20.01 -20.60 11.63
N PHE A 294 19.57 -19.53 12.28
CA PHE A 294 18.29 -19.59 12.98
C PHE A 294 17.26 -20.00 11.94
N GLY A 295 16.68 -21.18 12.14
CA GLY A 295 15.76 -21.79 11.21
C GLY A 295 14.62 -20.84 10.87
N HIS A 296 14.21 -20.93 9.62
CA HIS A 296 12.95 -20.44 9.08
C HIS A 296 11.81 -20.48 10.12
N PRO A 297 10.97 -19.44 10.29
CA PRO A 297 9.93 -19.38 11.32
C PRO A 297 8.78 -20.39 11.14
N SER A 298 8.91 -21.34 10.21
CA SER A 298 8.00 -22.47 10.04
C SER A 298 8.36 -23.69 10.91
N LYS A 299 9.39 -23.60 11.75
CA LYS A 299 9.60 -24.53 12.87
C LYS A 299 9.84 -23.69 14.12
N GLY A 300 8.91 -23.75 15.08
CA GLY A 300 8.89 -22.92 16.27
C GLY A 300 10.25 -22.83 16.95
N GLY A 301 10.78 -21.62 17.04
CA GLY A 301 11.93 -21.33 17.89
C GLY A 301 11.45 -21.16 19.32
N GLU A 302 11.93 -22.01 20.22
CA GLU A 302 11.77 -21.80 21.66
C GLU A 302 12.42 -20.48 22.06
N CYS A 303 11.61 -19.58 22.63
CA CYS A 303 12.08 -18.41 23.34
C CYS A 303 12.53 -18.89 24.73
N ARG A 304 13.84 -18.97 24.98
CA ARG A 304 14.33 -19.15 26.35
C ARG A 304 14.39 -17.79 27.02
N GLU A 305 13.62 -17.66 28.10
CA GLU A 305 13.75 -16.56 29.05
C GLU A 305 15.17 -16.53 29.61
N LYS A 306 15.73 -15.33 29.77
CA LYS A 306 17.00 -15.15 30.47
C LYS A 306 16.73 -15.36 31.97
N GLU A 307 17.52 -16.25 32.58
CA GLU A 307 17.70 -16.35 34.04
C GLU A 307 18.22 -15.05 34.64
#